data_AF-V6M0I3-F1
#
_entry.id   AF-V6M0I3-F1
#
_cell.length_a   1.000
_cell.length_b   1.000
_cell.length_c   1.000
_cell.angle_alpha   90.00
_cell.angle_beta   90.00
_cell.angle_gamma   90.00
#
_symmetry.space_group_name_H-M   'P 1'
#
loop_
_entity.id
_entity.type
_entity.pdbx_description
1 polymer ?
#
loop_
_entity_poly.entity_id
_entity_poly.type
_entity_poly.pdbx_seq_one_letter_code
_entity_poly.pdbx_strand_id
1 'polypeptide(L)'
;MKWDFKSLLGGIVIGSVLFSGIAAAASNYPDPETKQTPFTYYFEGVPKSPASDVQGIMYKNTVYVPIRFVAENLNKPVIYDARSRSIYIGKLPTSKMYSKMEAIELVKAKFAGNLSPSHVVEYSHDDEKGHYVIHVYQTYVNNFQSGDSYTSTYGWFVVNPNTGDIRSLLQ
;
A
#
# COMPACT_ATOMS: atom_id res chain seq x y z
N MET A 1 35.69 -56.97 -21.21
CA MET A 1 36.11 -55.55 -21.14
C MET A 1 37.02 -55.41 -19.92
N LYS A 2 38.34 -55.31 -20.10
CA LYS A 2 39.31 -55.11 -19.01
C LYS A 2 39.61 -53.62 -18.92
N TRP A 3 39.12 -52.94 -17.90
CA TRP A 3 39.41 -51.52 -17.67
C TRP A 3 40.82 -51.41 -17.09
N ASP A 4 41.72 -50.69 -17.77
CA ASP A 4 43.07 -50.39 -17.26
C ASP A 4 42.98 -49.19 -16.30
N PHE A 5 43.60 -49.30 -15.13
CA PHE A 5 43.64 -48.23 -14.13
C PHE A 5 44.18 -46.90 -14.69
N LYS A 6 45.03 -46.98 -15.74
CA LYS A 6 45.53 -45.82 -16.46
C LYS A 6 44.44 -45.05 -17.23
N SER A 7 43.46 -45.74 -17.80
CA SER A 7 42.35 -45.08 -18.49
C SER A 7 41.33 -44.48 -17.52
N LEU A 8 41.18 -45.06 -16.32
CA LEU A 8 40.41 -44.47 -15.22
C LEU A 8 41.04 -43.16 -14.73
N LEU A 9 42.36 -43.15 -14.50
CA LEU A 9 43.11 -41.97 -14.11
C LEU A 9 43.03 -40.85 -15.16
N GLY A 10 43.14 -41.21 -16.45
CA GLY A 10 42.94 -40.26 -17.54
C GLY A 10 41.53 -39.64 -17.55
N GLY A 11 40.50 -40.44 -17.28
CA GLY A 11 39.12 -39.95 -17.17
C GLY A 11 38.89 -38.99 -16.00
N ILE A 12 39.51 -39.24 -14.84
CA ILE A 12 39.41 -38.35 -13.66
C ILE A 12 40.05 -36.99 -13.93
N VAL A 13 41.21 -36.95 -14.61
CA VAL A 13 41.90 -35.69 -14.95
C VAL A 13 41.09 -34.87 -15.96
N ILE A 14 40.47 -35.52 -16.95
CA ILE A 14 39.61 -34.83 -17.92
C ILE A 14 38.32 -34.34 -17.23
N GLY A 15 37.75 -35.15 -16.32
CA GLY A 15 36.60 -34.75 -15.52
C GLY A 15 36.87 -33.54 -14.63
N SER A 16 38.01 -33.47 -13.94
CA SER A 16 38.34 -32.33 -13.09
C SER A 16 38.58 -31.03 -13.87
N VAL A 17 39.09 -31.11 -15.10
CA VAL A 17 39.20 -29.94 -16.00
C VAL A 17 37.82 -29.47 -16.48
N LEU A 18 36.88 -30.39 -16.77
CA LEU A 18 35.54 -30.03 -17.23
C LEU A 18 34.61 -29.54 -16.10
N PHE A 19 34.79 -30.00 -14.86
CA PHE A 19 33.98 -29.59 -13.71
C PHE A 19 34.58 -28.44 -12.88
N SER A 20 35.83 -28.02 -13.13
CA SER A 20 36.41 -26.83 -12.48
C SER A 20 35.81 -25.50 -12.96
N GLY A 21 35.04 -25.52 -14.06
CA GLY A 21 34.41 -24.33 -14.66
C GLY A 21 33.09 -23.86 -14.03
N ILE A 22 32.49 -24.57 -13.05
CA ILE A 22 31.15 -24.22 -12.51
C ILE A 22 31.22 -23.46 -11.17
N ALA A 23 32.40 -23.34 -10.54
CA ALA A 23 32.52 -22.57 -9.31
C ALA A 23 32.46 -21.03 -9.51
N ALA A 24 32.62 -20.54 -10.73
CA ALA A 24 32.62 -19.11 -11.05
C ALA A 24 31.26 -18.58 -11.58
N ALA A 25 30.19 -19.34 -11.36
CA ALA A 25 28.82 -18.87 -11.59
C ALA A 25 27.86 -19.52 -10.58
N ALA A 26 28.24 -19.57 -9.30
CA ALA A 26 27.22 -19.41 -8.28
C ALA A 26 26.57 -18.06 -8.58
N SER A 27 25.33 -18.12 -9.08
CA SER A 27 24.54 -16.96 -9.42
C SER A 27 24.75 -15.88 -8.37
N ASN A 28 25.43 -14.81 -8.77
CA ASN A 28 25.13 -13.48 -8.26
C ASN A 28 23.66 -13.23 -8.61
N TYR A 29 22.74 -13.86 -7.88
CA TYR A 29 21.51 -13.19 -7.57
C TYR A 29 22.00 -11.90 -6.91
N PRO A 30 21.77 -10.72 -7.51
CA PRO A 30 21.88 -9.53 -6.71
C PRO A 30 20.95 -9.81 -5.52
N ASP A 31 21.54 -9.97 -4.34
CA ASP A 31 20.83 -9.62 -3.12
C ASP A 31 20.16 -8.29 -3.47
N PRO A 32 18.83 -8.15 -3.41
CA PRO A 32 18.24 -6.83 -3.59
C PRO A 32 18.89 -5.98 -2.51
N GLU A 33 19.94 -5.23 -2.90
CA GLU A 33 20.78 -4.42 -2.03
C GLU A 33 19.85 -3.38 -1.41
N THR A 34 19.17 -3.79 -0.36
CA THR A 34 18.58 -2.93 0.64
C THR A 34 19.78 -2.42 1.39
N LYS A 35 20.51 -1.49 0.76
CA LYS A 35 21.59 -0.77 1.40
C LYS A 35 20.98 -0.15 2.64
N GLN A 36 21.29 -0.74 3.79
CA GLN A 36 20.99 -0.17 5.09
C GLN A 36 21.88 1.06 5.20
N THR A 37 21.41 2.17 4.64
CA THR A 37 22.07 3.45 4.74
C THR A 37 21.68 4.03 6.09
N PRO A 38 22.64 4.30 6.99
CA PRO A 38 22.31 4.91 8.27
C PRO A 38 21.80 6.33 8.03
N PHE A 39 20.50 6.52 8.21
CA PHE A 39 19.86 7.83 8.17
C PHE A 39 19.84 8.46 9.55
N THR A 40 20.07 9.78 9.61
CA THR A 40 19.80 10.59 10.80
C THR A 40 18.46 11.28 10.61
N TYR A 41 17.55 11.10 11.57
CA TYR A 41 16.22 11.67 11.56
C TYR A 41 16.15 12.80 12.57
N TYR A 42 15.43 13.87 12.27
CA TYR A 42 15.24 14.98 13.20
C TYR A 42 13.77 15.04 13.61
N PHE A 43 13.51 14.87 14.91
CA PHE A 43 12.18 15.04 15.50
C PHE A 43 12.21 16.28 16.38
N GLU A 44 11.41 17.30 16.05
CA GLU A 44 11.43 18.59 16.76
C GLU A 44 12.85 19.20 16.87
N GLY A 45 13.65 19.05 15.80
CA GLY A 45 15.04 19.52 15.77
C GLY A 45 16.06 18.64 16.51
N VAL A 46 15.63 17.56 17.17
CA VAL A 46 16.51 16.64 17.90
C VAL A 46 16.93 15.47 17.00
N PRO A 47 18.23 15.21 16.81
CA PRO A 47 18.71 14.09 16.02
C PRO A 47 18.43 12.75 16.71
N LYS A 48 17.92 11.78 15.95
CA LYS A 48 17.53 10.44 16.38
C LYS A 48 17.87 9.43 15.28
N SER A 49 18.17 8.20 15.69
CA SER A 49 18.36 7.08 14.78
C SER A 49 17.67 5.83 15.36
N PRO A 50 17.07 4.97 14.52
CA PRO A 50 16.58 3.66 14.94
C PRO A 50 17.72 2.80 15.51
N ALA A 51 17.36 1.75 16.25
CA ALA A 51 18.32 0.75 16.67
C ALA A 51 19.01 0.08 15.46
N SER A 52 20.23 -0.42 15.67
CA SER A 52 21.10 -0.90 14.59
C SER A 52 20.54 -2.09 13.80
N ASP A 53 19.61 -2.84 14.40
CA ASP A 53 18.90 -4.00 13.85
C ASP A 53 17.66 -3.62 13.02
N VAL A 54 17.16 -2.39 13.14
CA VAL A 54 15.94 -1.89 12.47
C VAL A 54 16.19 -0.55 11.78
N GLN A 55 17.25 -0.48 10.97
CA GLN A 55 17.57 0.72 10.21
C GLN A 55 16.55 1.03 9.11
N GLY A 56 16.54 2.29 8.68
CA GLY A 56 15.77 2.68 7.50
C GLY A 56 16.36 2.08 6.23
N ILE A 57 15.50 1.77 5.27
CA ILE A 57 15.87 1.16 3.99
C ILE A 57 15.58 2.17 2.89
N MET A 58 16.54 2.40 1.99
CA MET A 58 16.28 3.14 0.75
C MET A 58 15.80 2.19 -0.34
N TYR A 59 14.61 2.43 -0.87
CA TYR A 59 14.05 1.67 -1.98
C TYR A 59 13.33 2.59 -2.95
N LYS A 60 13.68 2.53 -4.23
CA LYS A 60 13.12 3.40 -5.29
C LYS A 60 13.08 4.88 -4.90
N ASN A 61 14.22 5.40 -4.42
CA ASN A 61 14.37 6.79 -4.00
C ASN A 61 13.42 7.23 -2.86
N THR A 62 12.90 6.26 -2.10
CA THR A 62 12.01 6.46 -0.95
C THR A 62 12.66 5.83 0.29
N VAL A 63 12.62 6.54 1.42
CA VAL A 63 13.11 6.03 2.71
C VAL A 63 11.96 5.33 3.43
N TYR A 64 12.14 4.06 3.72
CA TYR A 64 11.23 3.27 4.55
C TYR A 64 11.83 3.16 5.94
N VAL A 65 11.05 3.53 6.95
CA VAL A 65 11.49 3.58 8.34
C VAL A 65 10.51 2.78 9.21
N PRO A 66 10.97 2.10 10.28
CA PRO A 66 10.06 1.41 11.18
C PRO A 66 8.99 2.36 11.74
N ILE A 67 7.72 1.99 11.56
CA ILE A 67 6.58 2.77 12.06
C ILE A 67 6.67 3.06 13.56
N ARG A 68 7.17 2.10 14.34
CA ARG A 68 7.35 2.23 15.79
C ARG A 68 8.34 3.34 16.15
N PHE A 69 9.49 3.40 15.47
CA PHE A 69 10.48 4.46 15.67
C PHE A 69 9.88 5.84 15.44
N VAL A 70 9.11 6.02 14.35
CA VAL A 70 8.46 7.29 14.06
C VAL A 70 7.44 7.66 15.14
N ALA A 71 6.56 6.73 15.50
CA ALA A 71 5.49 6.99 16.45
C ALA A 71 5.99 7.28 17.88
N GLU A 72 6.99 6.54 18.36
CA GLU A 72 7.59 6.76 19.68
C GLU A 72 8.24 8.14 19.79
N ASN A 73 8.97 8.57 18.76
CA ASN A 73 9.56 9.92 18.74
C ASN A 73 8.51 11.04 18.59
N LEU A 74 7.27 10.72 18.17
CA LEU A 74 6.12 11.62 18.15
C LEU A 74 5.24 11.49 19.41
N ASN A 75 5.68 10.75 20.43
CA ASN A 75 4.92 10.45 21.65
C ASN A 75 3.52 9.87 21.36
N LYS A 76 3.42 9.01 20.34
CA LYS A 76 2.21 8.28 19.98
C LYS A 76 2.40 6.78 20.22
N PRO A 77 1.47 6.09 20.89
CA PRO A 77 1.51 4.64 20.98
C PRO A 77 1.22 4.00 19.61
N VAL A 78 1.80 2.83 19.36
CA VAL A 78 1.49 1.98 18.21
C VAL A 78 0.76 0.75 18.70
N ILE A 79 -0.43 0.50 18.17
CA ILE A 79 -1.29 -0.62 18.55
C ILE A 79 -1.47 -1.49 17.31
N TYR A 80 -1.15 -2.78 17.42
CA TYR A 80 -1.41 -3.76 16.37
C TYR A 80 -2.61 -4.62 16.74
N ASP A 81 -3.65 -4.59 15.91
CA ASP A 81 -4.77 -5.51 16.01
C ASP A 81 -4.54 -6.70 15.06
N ALA A 82 -4.22 -7.85 15.64
CA ALA A 82 -3.97 -9.08 14.88
C ALA A 82 -5.21 -9.60 14.15
N ARG A 83 -6.43 -9.30 14.64
CA ARG A 83 -7.68 -9.79 14.04
C ARG A 83 -7.95 -9.12 12.70
N SER A 84 -7.83 -7.80 12.66
CA SER A 84 -8.05 -6.99 11.46
C SER A 84 -6.77 -6.76 10.66
N ARG A 85 -5.61 -7.21 11.16
CA ARG A 85 -4.27 -6.90 10.63
C ARG A 85 -4.03 -5.39 10.49
N SER A 86 -4.62 -4.60 11.37
CA SER A 86 -4.54 -3.13 11.34
C SER A 86 -3.49 -2.62 12.32
N ILE A 87 -2.81 -1.55 11.94
CA ILE A 87 -1.85 -0.83 12.79
C ILE A 87 -2.42 0.56 13.06
N TYR A 88 -2.58 0.92 14.33
CA TYR A 88 -3.06 2.21 14.77
C TYR A 88 -1.93 3.01 15.40
N ILE A 89 -1.86 4.30 15.07
CA ILE A 89 -0.96 5.25 15.72
C ILE A 89 -1.82 6.21 16.55
N GLY A 90 -1.52 6.34 17.85
CA GLY A 90 -2.23 7.26 18.74
C GLY A 90 -3.43 6.61 19.44
N LYS A 91 -4.62 6.73 18.86
CA LYS A 91 -5.86 6.26 19.49
C LYS A 91 -6.52 5.18 18.66
N LEU A 92 -7.15 4.22 19.32
CA LEU A 92 -8.06 3.30 18.66
C LEU A 92 -9.32 4.04 18.24
N PRO A 93 -9.93 3.68 17.10
CA PRO A 93 -11.26 4.16 16.76
C PRO A 93 -12.24 3.73 17.87
N THR A 94 -12.91 4.71 18.47
CA THR A 94 -13.86 4.49 19.58
C THR A 94 -15.23 3.99 19.12
N SER A 95 -15.45 3.91 17.81
CA SER A 95 -16.72 3.61 17.16
C SER A 95 -16.52 2.68 15.96
N LYS A 96 -17.62 2.11 15.47
CA LYS A 96 -17.66 1.41 14.18
C LYS A 96 -17.11 2.36 13.12
N MET A 97 -15.97 2.02 12.53
CA MET A 97 -15.45 2.73 11.38
C MET A 97 -16.16 2.19 10.14
N TYR A 98 -16.83 3.07 9.40
CA TYR A 98 -17.46 2.71 8.14
C TYR A 98 -16.39 2.50 7.08
N SER A 99 -16.48 1.42 6.32
CA SER A 99 -15.70 1.23 5.10
C SER A 99 -16.18 2.16 3.99
N LYS A 100 -15.37 2.33 2.93
CA LYS A 100 -15.76 3.12 1.75
C LYS A 100 -17.08 2.62 1.13
N MET A 101 -17.28 1.30 1.12
CA MET A 101 -18.50 0.68 0.64
C MET A 101 -19.70 1.00 1.53
N GLU A 102 -19.56 0.88 2.84
CA GLU A 102 -20.64 1.25 3.77
C GLU A 102 -20.94 2.75 3.69
N ALA A 103 -19.94 3.61 3.48
CA ALA A 103 -20.17 5.04 3.30
C ALA A 103 -20.99 5.37 2.03
N ILE A 104 -20.75 4.65 0.93
CA ILE A 104 -21.58 4.74 -0.28
C ILE A 104 -23.03 4.34 0.05
N GLU A 105 -23.22 3.25 0.79
CA GLU A 105 -24.55 2.80 1.21
C GLU A 105 -25.24 3.81 2.13
N LEU A 106 -24.52 4.44 3.05
CA LEU A 106 -25.06 5.50 3.91
C LEU A 106 -25.55 6.69 3.08
N VAL A 107 -24.79 7.12 2.06
CA VAL A 107 -25.20 8.21 1.16
C VAL A 107 -26.43 7.79 0.35
N LYS A 108 -26.42 6.59 -0.24
CA LYS A 108 -27.59 6.05 -0.95
C LYS A 108 -28.83 6.02 -0.07
N ALA A 109 -28.71 5.54 1.16
CA ALA A 109 -29.82 5.43 2.10
C ALA A 109 -30.36 6.81 2.52
N LYS A 110 -29.47 7.76 2.86
CA LYS A 110 -29.85 9.11 3.29
C LYS A 110 -30.56 9.91 2.20
N PHE A 111 -30.16 9.70 0.94
CA PHE A 111 -30.71 10.43 -0.21
C PHE A 111 -31.64 9.58 -1.09
N ALA A 112 -32.03 8.37 -0.66
CA ALA A 112 -32.83 7.44 -1.47
C ALA A 112 -34.13 8.06 -2.02
N GLY A 113 -34.76 8.99 -1.29
CA GLY A 113 -35.96 9.71 -1.75
C GLY A 113 -35.71 10.78 -2.81
N ASN A 114 -34.47 11.26 -2.94
CA ASN A 114 -34.08 12.32 -3.89
C ASN A 114 -33.21 11.79 -5.03
N LEU A 115 -32.73 10.54 -4.94
CA LEU A 115 -31.92 9.90 -5.97
C LEU A 115 -32.81 9.10 -6.93
N SER A 116 -32.76 9.45 -8.21
CA SER A 116 -33.28 8.59 -9.29
C SER A 116 -32.41 7.33 -9.45
N PRO A 117 -32.97 6.17 -9.89
CA PRO A 117 -32.20 4.94 -10.17
C PRO A 117 -31.03 5.12 -11.15
N SER A 118 -31.05 6.20 -11.92
CA SER A 118 -30.01 6.58 -12.86
C SER A 118 -28.78 7.23 -12.22
N HIS A 119 -28.83 7.58 -10.93
CA HIS A 119 -27.68 8.14 -10.23
C HIS A 119 -26.70 7.04 -9.82
N VAL A 120 -25.45 7.21 -10.24
CA VAL A 120 -24.30 6.48 -9.76
C VAL A 120 -23.77 7.19 -8.51
N VAL A 121 -23.56 6.43 -7.44
CA VAL A 121 -22.98 6.90 -6.18
C VAL A 121 -21.68 6.13 -5.98
N GLU A 122 -20.55 6.83 -6.04
CA GLU A 122 -19.24 6.21 -5.95
C GLU A 122 -18.29 7.00 -5.03
N TYR A 123 -17.31 6.28 -4.48
CA TYR A 123 -16.22 6.90 -3.77
C TYR A 123 -15.26 7.58 -4.76
N SER A 124 -14.88 8.82 -4.48
CA SER A 124 -13.92 9.57 -5.28
C SER A 124 -12.54 9.63 -4.64
N HIS A 125 -12.42 10.27 -3.47
CA HIS A 125 -11.15 10.45 -2.76
C HIS A 125 -11.39 10.67 -1.25
N ASP A 126 -10.31 10.69 -0.47
CA ASP A 126 -10.33 11.06 0.94
C ASP A 126 -10.00 12.58 1.05
N ASP A 127 -10.70 13.34 1.90
CA ASP A 127 -10.38 14.75 2.15
C ASP A 127 -9.12 14.92 3.03
N GLU A 128 -8.66 16.14 3.25
CA GLU A 128 -7.47 16.43 4.09
C GLU A 128 -7.58 15.91 5.54
N LYS A 129 -8.81 15.65 6.00
CA LYS A 129 -9.11 15.15 7.35
C LYS A 129 -9.36 13.64 7.36
N GLY A 130 -9.24 12.96 6.22
CA GLY A 130 -9.49 11.54 6.06
C GLY A 130 -10.97 11.17 6.01
N HIS A 131 -11.88 12.12 5.76
CA HIS A 131 -13.27 11.83 5.47
C HIS A 131 -13.45 11.36 4.02
N TYR A 132 -14.45 10.54 3.76
CA TYR A 132 -14.69 10.00 2.42
C TYR A 132 -15.52 10.95 1.59
N VAL A 133 -15.02 11.33 0.43
CA VAL A 133 -15.75 12.13 -0.55
C VAL A 133 -16.44 11.20 -1.54
N ILE A 134 -17.77 11.27 -1.53
CA ILE A 134 -18.67 10.47 -2.37
C ILE A 134 -19.23 11.37 -3.47
N HIS A 135 -19.05 10.95 -4.71
CA HIS A 135 -19.57 11.63 -5.89
C HIS A 135 -20.88 10.99 -6.31
N VAL A 136 -21.89 11.82 -6.52
CA VAL A 136 -23.17 11.39 -7.06
C VAL A 136 -23.39 12.08 -8.40
N TYR A 137 -23.55 11.28 -9.45
CA TYR A 137 -23.73 11.77 -10.80
C TYR A 137 -24.62 10.85 -11.62
N GLN A 138 -25.05 11.34 -12.76
CA GLN A 138 -25.71 10.56 -13.78
C GLN A 138 -25.02 10.80 -15.12
N THR A 139 -24.80 9.72 -15.86
CA THR A 139 -24.31 9.79 -17.24
C THR A 139 -25.49 9.77 -18.20
N TYR A 140 -25.47 10.68 -19.16
CA TYR A 140 -26.44 10.75 -20.25
C TYR A 140 -25.73 10.45 -21.56
N VAL A 141 -26.21 9.44 -22.29
CA VAL A 141 -25.71 9.15 -23.64
C VAL A 141 -26.37 10.15 -24.59
N ASN A 142 -25.54 10.94 -25.28
CA ASN A 142 -26.00 11.94 -26.23
C ASN A 142 -26.19 11.34 -27.63
N ASN A 143 -25.26 10.46 -28.04
CA ASN A 143 -25.31 9.82 -29.35
C ASN A 143 -24.90 8.34 -29.26
N PHE A 144 -25.86 7.45 -29.48
CA PHE A 144 -25.67 5.99 -29.43
C PHE A 144 -24.77 5.44 -30.55
N GLN A 145 -24.54 6.19 -31.63
CA GLN A 145 -23.68 5.77 -32.73
C GLN A 145 -22.21 6.17 -32.54
N SER A 146 -21.94 7.31 -31.88
CA SER A 146 -20.57 7.75 -31.57
C SER A 146 -20.09 7.34 -30.18
N GLY A 147 -21.02 7.01 -29.26
CA GLY A 147 -20.69 6.72 -27.87
C GLY A 147 -20.51 7.96 -26.99
N ASP A 148 -20.82 9.16 -27.51
CA ASP A 148 -20.67 10.40 -26.76
C ASP A 148 -21.63 10.44 -25.58
N SER A 149 -21.11 10.73 -24.40
CA SER A 149 -21.88 10.90 -23.17
C SER A 149 -21.39 12.10 -22.39
N TYR A 150 -22.26 12.67 -21.54
CA TYR A 150 -21.88 13.69 -20.58
C TYR A 150 -22.34 13.30 -19.17
N THR A 151 -21.60 13.78 -18.19
CA THR A 151 -21.87 13.52 -16.78
C THR A 151 -22.51 14.75 -16.14
N SER A 152 -23.72 14.58 -15.60
CA SER A 152 -24.37 15.58 -14.74
C SER A 152 -24.11 15.22 -13.29
N THR A 153 -23.41 16.11 -12.57
CA THR A 153 -23.14 15.91 -11.15
C THR A 153 -24.34 16.37 -10.32
N TYR A 154 -24.92 15.45 -9.57
CA TYR A 154 -25.95 15.76 -8.57
C TYR A 154 -25.30 16.42 -7.35
N GLY A 155 -24.18 15.87 -6.89
CA GLY A 155 -23.38 16.54 -5.89
C GLY A 155 -22.26 15.72 -5.28
N TRP A 156 -21.60 16.34 -4.31
CA TRP A 156 -20.48 15.80 -3.58
C TRP A 156 -20.81 15.75 -2.10
N PHE A 157 -20.63 14.58 -1.49
CA PHE A 157 -20.95 14.34 -0.08
C PHE A 157 -19.72 13.89 0.67
N VAL A 158 -19.45 14.51 1.81
CA VAL A 158 -18.39 14.10 2.74
C VAL A 158 -19.00 13.22 3.81
N VAL A 159 -18.42 12.04 4.02
CA VAL A 159 -18.82 11.08 5.05
C VAL A 159 -17.68 10.93 6.04
N ASN A 160 -17.95 11.20 7.32
CA ASN A 160 -16.99 10.92 8.37
C ASN A 160 -16.93 9.40 8.61
N PRO A 161 -15.79 8.72 8.39
CA PRO A 161 -15.70 7.28 8.55
C PRO A 161 -15.86 6.82 10.00
N ASN A 162 -15.60 7.69 10.98
CA ASN A 162 -15.70 7.33 12.39
C ASN A 162 -17.12 7.47 12.94
N THR A 163 -17.93 8.41 12.42
CA THR A 163 -19.27 8.69 12.94
C THR A 163 -20.39 8.32 11.97
N GLY A 164 -20.10 8.21 10.68
CA GLY A 164 -21.11 8.07 9.62
C GLY A 164 -21.81 9.39 9.27
N ASP A 165 -21.38 10.53 9.84
CA ASP A 165 -22.00 11.82 9.55
C ASP A 165 -21.78 12.22 8.09
N ILE A 166 -22.86 12.56 7.40
CA ILE A 166 -22.85 12.97 5.98
C ILE A 166 -23.13 14.46 5.85
N ARG A 167 -22.25 15.19 5.16
CA ARG A 167 -22.38 16.62 4.82
C ARG A 167 -22.33 16.82 3.30
N SER A 168 -23.16 17.70 2.76
CA SER A 168 -23.08 18.13 1.35
C SER A 168 -21.99 19.19 1.20
N LEU A 169 -21.20 19.13 0.13
CA LEU A 169 -20.25 20.19 -0.25
C LEU A 169 -20.86 21.24 -1.16
N LEU A 170 -22.04 20.96 -1.71
CA LEU A 170 -22.84 21.94 -2.44
C LEU A 170 -23.88 22.48 -1.46
N GLN A 171 -23.63 23.69 -0.96
CA GLN A 171 -24.62 24.55 -0.34
C GLN A 171 -24.50 25.95 -0.94
#